data_AF-A0A7S1P5M9-F1
#
_entry.id   AF-A0A7S1P5M9-F1
#
_cell.length_a   1.000
_cell.length_b   1.000
_cell.length_c   1.000
_cell.angle_alpha   90.00
_cell.angle_beta   90.00
_cell.angle_gamma   90.00
#
_symmetry.space_group_name_H-M   'P 1'
#
loop_
_entity.id
_entity.type
_entity.pdbx_description
1 polymer ?
#
loop_
_entity_poly.entity_id
_entity_poly.type
_entity_poly.pdbx_seq_one_letter_code
_entity_poly.pdbx_strand_id
1 'polypeptide(L)'
;EWVVGEQSEGPLVRELMGVGMVDRCVRLRVPMDQQARREVLEVCCRALPVDDKSAVLNEVASWTAGLLPSDIATLTRQAALGAIHRNQSDKSPMDVQRP
;
A
#
# COMPACT_ATOMS: atom_id res chain seq x y z
N GLU A 1 -9.42 -16.23 23.11
CA GLU A 1 -9.86 -15.61 21.85
C GLU A 1 -9.31 -14.18 21.85
N TRP A 2 -8.53 -13.79 20.84
CA TRP A 2 -7.89 -12.47 20.80
C TRP A 2 -8.71 -11.57 19.88
N VAL A 3 -9.19 -10.43 20.39
CA VAL A 3 -9.84 -9.40 19.59
C VAL A 3 -8.79 -8.38 19.19
N VAL A 4 -8.56 -8.23 17.89
CA VAL A 4 -7.73 -7.17 17.31
C VAL A 4 -8.65 -6.13 16.71
N GLY A 5 -8.55 -4.89 17.19
CA GLY A 5 -9.30 -3.75 16.66
C GLY A 5 -8.37 -2.61 16.31
N GLU A 6 -8.66 -1.93 15.20
CA GLU A 6 -8.02 -0.67 14.82
C GLU A 6 -8.89 0.48 15.34
N GLN A 7 -8.29 1.42 16.07
CA GLN A 7 -8.97 2.63 16.53
C GLN A 7 -8.04 3.82 16.38
N SER A 8 -8.50 4.87 15.68
CA SER A 8 -7.87 6.19 15.74
C SER A 8 -8.12 6.77 17.13
N GLU A 9 -7.09 7.36 17.76
CA GLU A 9 -7.11 7.79 19.17
C GLU A 9 -8.47 8.34 19.62
N GLY A 10 -9.12 7.62 20.54
CA GLY A 10 -10.43 7.97 21.06
C GLY A 10 -10.59 7.56 22.52
N PRO A 11 -11.51 8.22 23.26
CA PRO A 11 -11.71 7.97 24.70
C PRO A 11 -12.07 6.51 25.01
N LEU A 12 -12.67 5.80 24.05
CA LEU A 12 -13.04 4.39 24.14
C LEU A 12 -11.86 3.46 24.44
N VAL A 13 -10.68 3.67 23.84
CA VAL A 13 -9.51 2.81 24.12
C VAL A 13 -9.08 2.96 25.57
N ARG A 14 -9.12 4.18 26.10
CA ARG A 14 -8.77 4.45 27.51
C ARG A 14 -9.76 3.82 28.47
N GLU A 15 -11.05 3.87 28.14
CA GLU A 15 -12.11 3.25 28.92
C GLU A 15 -12.00 1.73 28.94
N LEU A 16 -11.77 1.12 27.76
CA LEU A 16 -11.57 -0.33 27.60
C LEU A 16 -10.33 -0.86 28.33
N MET A 17 -9.23 -0.09 28.32
CA MET A 17 -8.04 -0.40 29.12
C MET A 17 -8.33 -0.31 30.62
N GLY A 18 -9.13 0.67 31.05
CA GLY A 18 -9.51 0.86 32.46
C GLY A 18 -10.35 -0.28 33.03
N VAL A 19 -11.21 -0.90 32.20
CA VAL A 19 -12.01 -2.09 32.59
C VAL A 19 -11.29 -3.43 32.37
N GLY A 20 -10.03 -3.41 31.86
CA GLY A 20 -9.23 -4.62 31.64
C GLY A 20 -9.62 -5.45 30.41
N MET A 21 -10.40 -4.88 29.48
CA MET A 21 -10.79 -5.57 28.23
C MET A 21 -9.69 -5.57 27.17
N VAL A 22 -8.66 -4.73 27.35
CA VAL A 22 -7.50 -4.66 26.46
C VAL A 22 -6.24 -4.91 27.29
N ASP A 23 -5.55 -6.01 27.01
CA ASP A 23 -4.28 -6.37 27.66
C ASP A 23 -3.12 -5.52 27.13
N ARG A 24 -3.13 -5.23 25.81
CA ARG A 24 -2.05 -4.51 25.13
C ARG A 24 -2.59 -3.57 24.07
N CYS A 25 -2.11 -2.33 24.10
CA CYS A 25 -2.36 -1.35 23.06
C CYS A 25 -1.03 -1.01 22.37
N VAL A 26 -0.93 -1.29 21.06
CA VAL A 26 0.22 -0.89 20.25
C VAL A 26 -0.17 0.33 19.45
N ARG A 27 0.55 1.44 19.64
CA ARG A 27 0.33 2.66 18.87
C ARG A 27 1.29 2.70 17.70
N LEU A 28 0.76 2.68 16.49
CA LEU A 28 1.55 2.88 15.29
C LEU A 28 1.86 4.38 15.15
N ARG A 29 3.13 4.71 14.92
CA ARG A 29 3.54 6.08 14.62
C ARG A 29 3.47 6.30 13.12
N VAL A 30 2.74 7.34 12.74
CA VAL A 30 2.69 7.91 11.39
C VAL A 30 3.13 9.37 11.58
N PRO A 31 4.01 9.94 10.74
CA PRO A 31 4.49 9.46 9.43
C PRO A 31 5.63 8.43 9.52
N MET A 32 5.71 7.58 8.49
CA MET A 32 6.84 6.68 8.27
C MET A 32 8.02 7.41 7.62
N ASP A 33 9.24 7.01 7.92
CA ASP A 33 10.44 7.49 7.23
C ASP A 33 10.49 7.02 5.77
N GLN A 34 11.31 7.67 4.94
CA GLN A 34 11.47 7.30 3.52
C GLN A 34 11.90 5.85 3.33
N GLN A 35 12.81 5.35 4.18
CA GLN A 35 13.27 3.97 4.13
C GLN A 35 12.13 2.97 4.40
N ALA A 36 11.29 3.26 5.40
CA ALA A 36 10.15 2.41 5.72
C ALA A 36 9.10 2.42 4.61
N ARG A 37 8.87 3.57 3.94
CA ARG A 37 8.01 3.63 2.74
C ARG A 37 8.59 2.80 1.58
N ARG A 38 9.90 2.83 1.39
CA ARG A 38 10.59 1.99 0.41
C ARG A 38 10.37 0.50 0.69
N GLU A 39 10.48 0.07 1.95
CA GLU A 39 10.23 -1.33 2.34
C GLU A 39 8.78 -1.76 2.06
N VAL A 40 7.80 -0.90 2.37
CA VAL A 40 6.39 -1.15 2.03
C VAL A 40 6.22 -1.30 0.51
N LEU A 41 6.83 -0.41 -0.27
CA LEU A 41 6.83 -0.47 -1.72
C LEU A 41 7.50 -1.74 -2.26
N GLU A 42 8.61 -2.19 -1.66
CA GLU A 42 9.28 -3.44 -2.03
C GLU A 42 8.37 -4.66 -1.84
N VAL A 43 7.62 -4.70 -0.75
CA VAL A 43 6.62 -5.75 -0.48
C VAL A 43 5.46 -5.67 -1.49
N CYS A 44 4.90 -4.48 -1.70
CA CYS A 44 3.76 -4.29 -2.62
C CYS A 44 4.14 -4.62 -4.07
N CYS A 45 5.36 -4.26 -4.50
CA CYS A 45 5.87 -4.50 -5.83
C CYS A 45 6.60 -5.84 -5.99
N ARG A 46 6.59 -6.73 -4.97
CA ARG A 46 7.32 -8.00 -5.02
C ARG A 46 6.94 -8.87 -6.22
N ALA A 47 5.66 -8.93 -6.55
CA ALA A 47 5.13 -9.73 -7.65
C ALA A 47 5.00 -8.97 -8.99
N LEU A 48 5.35 -7.68 -9.04
CA LEU A 48 5.20 -6.86 -10.23
C LEU A 48 6.51 -6.84 -11.04
N PRO A 49 6.44 -6.99 -12.38
CA PRO A 49 7.58 -6.72 -13.26
C PRO A 49 7.77 -5.20 -13.32
N VAL A 50 8.84 -4.71 -12.70
CA VAL A 50 9.19 -3.28 -12.64
C VAL A 50 10.62 -3.13 -13.16
N ASP A 51 10.79 -2.33 -14.21
CA ASP A 51 12.11 -1.98 -14.74
C ASP A 51 12.87 -1.11 -13.74
N ASP A 52 14.18 -1.32 -13.63
CA ASP A 52 15.05 -0.61 -12.68
C ASP A 52 14.44 -0.47 -11.27
N LYS A 53 13.88 -1.58 -10.77
CA LYS A 53 13.06 -1.63 -9.56
C LYS A 53 13.64 -0.83 -8.39
N SER A 54 14.93 -0.98 -8.10
CA SER A 54 15.58 -0.24 -7.00
C SER A 54 15.57 1.28 -7.18
N ALA A 55 15.73 1.79 -8.41
CA ALA A 55 15.72 3.22 -8.71
C ALA A 55 14.28 3.77 -8.65
N VAL A 56 13.33 3.08 -9.29
CA VAL A 56 11.91 3.45 -9.29
C VAL A 56 11.34 3.49 -7.87
N LEU A 57 11.63 2.48 -7.05
CA LEU A 57 11.12 2.44 -5.68
C LEU A 57 11.72 3.55 -4.79
N ASN A 58 12.98 3.92 -5.01
CA ASN A 58 13.60 5.06 -4.32
C ASN A 58 12.92 6.38 -4.66
N GLU A 59 12.66 6.61 -5.94
CA GLU A 59 12.00 7.81 -6.43
C GLU A 59 10.58 7.91 -5.89
N VAL A 60 9.77 6.85 -6.02
CA VAL A 60 8.40 6.82 -5.50
C VAL A 60 8.34 6.96 -3.97
N ALA A 61 9.30 6.39 -3.23
CA ALA A 61 9.39 6.58 -1.78
C ALA A 61 9.63 8.05 -1.38
N SER A 62 10.29 8.83 -2.23
CA SER A 62 10.52 10.26 -2.02
C SER A 62 9.25 11.10 -2.22
N TRP A 63 8.39 10.73 -3.16
CA TRP A 63 7.15 11.46 -3.48
C TRP A 63 5.98 11.10 -2.56
N THR A 64 6.04 9.95 -1.89
CA THR A 64 4.94 9.41 -1.06
C THR A 64 5.03 9.83 0.41
N ALA A 65 5.68 10.96 0.71
CA ALA A 65 5.76 11.48 2.07
C ALA A 65 4.36 11.77 2.64
N GLY A 66 4.09 11.32 3.86
CA GLY A 66 2.80 11.51 4.53
C GLY A 66 1.70 10.50 4.16
N LEU A 67 1.94 9.60 3.20
CA LEU A 67 1.00 8.51 2.90
C LEU A 67 1.06 7.41 3.96
N LEU A 68 -0.09 6.78 4.22
CA LEU A 68 -0.19 5.56 5.02
C LEU A 68 0.24 4.34 4.19
N PRO A 69 0.68 3.24 4.82
CA PRO A 69 0.95 1.97 4.11
C PRO A 69 -0.21 1.49 3.24
N SER A 70 -1.45 1.68 3.70
CA SER A 70 -2.67 1.32 2.97
C SER A 70 -2.80 2.10 1.65
N ASP A 71 -2.43 3.37 1.67
CA ASP A 71 -2.51 4.25 0.51
C ASP A 71 -1.42 3.89 -0.49
N ILE A 72 -0.21 3.60 -0.01
CA ILE A 72 0.90 3.09 -0.84
C ILE A 72 0.49 1.78 -1.53
N ALA A 73 -0.10 0.84 -0.79
CA ALA A 73 -0.58 -0.43 -1.37
C ALA A 73 -1.69 -0.23 -2.40
N THR A 74 -2.54 0.79 -2.22
CA THR A 74 -3.60 1.13 -3.17
C THR A 74 -3.04 1.80 -4.41
N LEU A 75 -2.08 2.71 -4.26
CA LEU A 75 -1.35 3.35 -5.34
C LEU A 75 -0.65 2.30 -6.22
N THR A 76 0.07 1.34 -5.62
CA THR A 76 0.74 0.27 -6.36
C THR A 76 -0.25 -0.58 -7.16
N ARG A 77 -1.41 -0.92 -6.58
CA ARG A 77 -2.46 -1.68 -7.27
C ARG A 77 -3.04 -0.92 -8.46
N GLN A 78 -3.33 0.37 -8.30
CA GLN A 78 -3.82 1.22 -9.38
C GLN A 78 -2.80 1.38 -10.50
N ALA A 79 -1.51 1.58 -10.15
CA ALA A 79 -0.43 1.66 -11.11
C ALA A 79 -0.28 0.36 -11.93
N ALA A 80 -0.36 -0.80 -11.27
CA ALA A 80 -0.31 -2.11 -11.93
C ALA A 80 -1.50 -2.31 -12.89
N LEU A 81 -2.73 -1.99 -12.46
CA LEU A 81 -3.90 -2.03 -13.33
C LEU A 81 -3.74 -1.09 -14.52
N GLY A 82 -3.25 0.13 -14.31
CA GLY A 82 -2.99 1.09 -15.39
C GLY A 82 -1.95 0.56 -16.40
N ALA A 83 -0.89 -0.12 -15.93
CA ALA A 83 0.10 -0.74 -16.80
C ALA A 83 -0.50 -1.87 -17.65
N ILE A 84 -1.34 -2.71 -17.06
CA ILE A 84 -2.07 -3.77 -17.78
C ILE A 84 -2.95 -3.17 -18.89
N HIS A 85 -3.72 -2.11 -18.58
CA HIS A 85 -4.57 -1.46 -19.57
C HIS A 85 -3.78 -0.87 -20.74
N ARG A 86 -2.65 -0.21 -20.48
CA ARG A 86 -1.77 0.32 -21.54
C ARG A 86 -1.21 -0.79 -22.44
N ASN A 87 -0.80 -1.90 -21.84
CA ASN A 87 -0.29 -3.06 -22.59
C ASN A 87 -1.39 -3.75 -23.42
N GLN A 88 -2.64 -3.73 -22.96
CA GLN A 88 -3.78 -4.25 -23.73
C GLN A 88 -4.15 -3.34 -24.90
N SER A 89 -4.07 -2.00 -24.75
CA SER A 89 -4.33 -1.08 -25.85
C SER A 89 -3.25 -1.09 -26.94
N ASP A 90 -1.99 -1.39 -26.56
CA ASP A 90 -0.88 -1.52 -27.51
C ASP A 90 -0.98 -2.81 -28.35
N LYS A 91 -1.63 -3.85 -27.80
CA LYS A 91 -2.17 -4.95 -28.59
C LYS A 91 -3.45 -4.49 -29.28
N SER A 92 -3.32 -3.68 -30.33
CA SER A 92 -4.43 -3.43 -31.25
C SER A 92 -5.11 -4.75 -31.61
N PRO A 93 -6.46 -4.75 -31.72
CA PRO A 93 -7.24 -5.95 -31.96
C PRO A 93 -6.67 -6.66 -33.18
N MET A 94 -6.43 -7.96 -33.02
CA MET A 94 -6.14 -8.87 -34.12
C MET A 94 -7.05 -8.53 -35.29
N ASP A 95 -6.45 -8.49 -36.47
CA ASP A 95 -7.10 -8.42 -37.77
C ASP A 95 -8.21 -9.48 -37.83
N VAL A 96 -9.43 -9.12 -37.37
CA VAL A 96 -10.62 -9.89 -37.65
C VAL A 96 -10.95 -9.52 -39.08
N GLN A 97 -10.31 -10.23 -40.01
CA GLN A 97 -10.66 -10.23 -41.43
C GLN A 97 -12.18 -10.30 -41.54
N ARG A 98 -12.76 -9.16 -41.92
CA ARG A 98 -14.14 -9.14 -42.41
C ARG A 98 -14.13 -9.80 -43.79
N PRO A 99 -15.15 -10.62 -44.11
CA PRO A 99 -15.32 -11.17 -45.45
C PRO A 99 -15.49 -10.05 -46.49
#